data_AF-A0A6C0EPC4-F1
#
_entry.id   AF-A0A6C0EPC4-F1
#
_cell.length_a   1.000
_cell.length_b   1.000
_cell.length_c   1.000
_cell.angle_alpha   90.00
_cell.angle_beta   90.00
_cell.angle_gamma   90.00
#
_symmetry.space_group_name_H-M   'P 1'
#
loop_
_entity.id
_entity.type
_entity.pdbx_description
1 polymer ?
#
loop_
_entity_poly.entity_id
_entity_poly.type
_entity_poly.pdbx_seq_one_letter_code
_entity_poly.pdbx_strand_id
1 'polypeptide(L)'
;MEKRLNRKIDFAFQDFKHQIKNKMTESDILTTPEGTSILQFIYDYPVFSITKLDLQKRKRVKNSVPFHERCCALRANKEQCTRRKKNGEKFCGTHIKGIPHGEIKVGEQVQDTTKKIEVWAQDIKGIIYHLDKNGNIYDPQHVHQNLKNPAIIAKYIKDANGDYEIPTIF
;
A
#
# COMPACT_ATOMS: atom_id res chain seq x y z
N MET A 1 14.17 1.52 -21.52
CA MET A 1 15.28 1.31 -20.56
C MET A 1 15.53 -0.17 -20.34
N GLU A 2 14.51 -0.95 -19.97
CA GLU A 2 14.50 -2.42 -19.85
C GLU A 2 15.14 -3.15 -21.03
N LYS A 3 14.62 -2.96 -22.27
CA LYS A 3 15.18 -3.58 -23.49
C LYS A 3 16.67 -3.31 -23.70
N ARG A 4 17.17 -2.13 -23.31
CA ARG A 4 18.58 -1.77 -23.45
C ARG A 4 19.45 -2.49 -22.42
N LEU A 5 18.95 -2.64 -21.19
CA LEU A 5 19.63 -3.38 -20.13
C LEU A 5 19.66 -4.88 -20.45
N ASN A 6 18.53 -5.46 -20.86
CA ASN A 6 18.48 -6.87 -21.24
C ASN A 6 19.43 -7.17 -22.39
N ARG A 7 19.49 -6.33 -23.44
CA ARG A 7 20.51 -6.48 -24.51
C ARG A 7 21.94 -6.51 -23.98
N LYS A 8 22.29 -5.66 -23.01
CA LYS A 8 23.64 -5.65 -22.42
C LYS A 8 23.93 -6.94 -21.65
N ILE A 9 22.92 -7.45 -20.92
CA ILE A 9 23.01 -8.71 -20.18
C ILE A 9 23.17 -9.86 -21.18
N ASP A 10 22.36 -9.89 -22.24
CA ASP A 10 22.42 -10.90 -23.29
C ASP A 10 23.82 -10.94 -23.94
N PHE A 11 24.37 -9.78 -24.32
CA PHE A 11 25.72 -9.72 -24.89
C PHE A 11 26.80 -10.20 -23.91
N ALA A 12 26.73 -9.80 -22.64
CA ALA A 12 27.69 -10.23 -21.64
C ALA A 12 27.61 -11.75 -21.37
N PHE A 13 26.40 -12.32 -21.32
CA PHE A 13 26.21 -13.77 -21.15
C PHE A 13 26.62 -14.56 -22.40
N GLN A 14 26.38 -14.02 -23.60
CA GLN A 14 26.85 -14.64 -24.84
C GLN A 14 28.38 -14.68 -24.90
N ASP A 15 29.04 -13.56 -24.55
CA ASP A 15 30.50 -13.50 -24.48
C ASP A 15 31.05 -14.47 -23.44
N PHE A 16 30.44 -14.53 -22.25
CA PHE A 16 30.80 -15.50 -21.21
C PHE A 16 30.68 -16.96 -21.69
N LYS A 17 29.56 -17.32 -22.33
CA LYS A 17 29.37 -18.67 -22.91
C LYS A 17 30.45 -18.98 -23.96
N HIS A 18 30.81 -18.00 -24.79
CA HIS A 18 31.86 -18.14 -25.79
C HIS A 18 33.25 -18.32 -25.16
N GLN A 19 33.59 -17.57 -24.10
CA GLN A 19 34.84 -17.73 -23.36
C GLN A 19 34.95 -19.12 -22.71
N ILE A 20 33.86 -19.63 -22.14
CA ILE A 20 33.84 -21.00 -21.59
C ILE A 20 34.08 -22.03 -22.70
N LYS A 21 33.40 -21.89 -23.84
CA LYS A 21 33.59 -22.78 -24.99
C LYS A 21 35.06 -22.80 -25.43
N ASN A 22 35.68 -21.63 -25.56
CA ASN A 22 37.08 -21.50 -25.95
C ASN A 22 37.99 -22.19 -24.93
N LYS A 23 37.80 -21.94 -23.64
CA LYS A 23 38.59 -22.54 -22.57
C LYS A 23 38.44 -24.07 -22.49
N MET A 24 37.23 -24.60 -22.73
CA MET A 24 36.99 -26.04 -22.80
C MET A 24 37.65 -26.67 -24.04
N THR A 25 37.73 -25.93 -25.13
CA THR A 25 38.42 -26.36 -26.36
C THR A 25 39.94 -26.36 -26.15
N GLU A 26 40.50 -25.32 -25.53
CA GLU A 26 41.92 -25.21 -25.18
C GLU A 26 42.36 -26.30 -24.18
N SER A 27 41.47 -26.73 -23.29
CA SER A 27 41.75 -27.77 -22.29
C SER A 27 41.47 -29.19 -22.81
N ASP A 28 41.10 -29.33 -24.09
CA ASP A 28 40.75 -30.59 -24.77
C ASP A 28 39.59 -31.39 -24.13
N ILE A 29 38.80 -30.74 -23.28
CA ILE A 29 37.66 -31.34 -22.54
C ILE A 29 36.51 -31.68 -23.51
N LEU A 30 36.43 -30.98 -24.65
CA LEU A 30 35.36 -31.18 -25.64
C LEU A 30 35.41 -32.53 -26.37
N THR A 31 36.54 -33.24 -26.27
CA THR A 31 36.69 -34.58 -26.88
C THR A 31 35.88 -35.64 -26.15
N THR A 32 35.51 -35.42 -24.88
CA THR A 32 34.68 -36.35 -24.12
C THR A 32 33.18 -36.05 -24.35
N PRO A 33 32.32 -37.08 -24.39
CA PRO A 33 30.88 -36.90 -24.48
C PRO A 33 30.32 -36.12 -23.27
N GLU A 34 30.97 -36.24 -22.11
CA GLU A 34 30.67 -35.49 -20.89
C GLU A 34 30.92 -33.99 -21.06
N GLY A 35 32.06 -33.60 -21.66
CA GLY A 35 32.37 -32.20 -21.95
C GLY A 35 31.37 -31.56 -22.90
N THR A 36 30.90 -32.31 -23.91
CA THR A 36 29.86 -31.85 -24.84
C THR A 36 28.51 -31.69 -24.13
N SER A 37 28.14 -32.62 -23.25
CA SER A 37 26.92 -32.52 -22.44
C SER A 37 26.94 -31.30 -21.50
N ILE A 38 28.08 -31.00 -20.90
CA ILE A 38 28.25 -29.83 -20.02
C ILE A 38 28.15 -28.54 -20.84
N LEU A 39 28.78 -28.49 -22.02
CA LEU A 39 28.67 -27.33 -22.90
C LEU A 39 27.21 -27.06 -23.27
N GLN A 40 26.46 -28.10 -23.63
CA GLN A 40 25.05 -27.96 -23.97
C GLN A 40 24.22 -27.44 -22.79
N PHE A 41 24.44 -27.97 -21.58
CA PHE A 41 23.80 -27.46 -20.37
C PHE A 41 24.08 -25.96 -20.13
N ILE A 42 25.32 -25.51 -20.36
CA ILE A 42 25.71 -24.10 -20.20
C ILE A 42 24.99 -23.21 -21.22
N TYR A 43 24.85 -23.67 -22.47
CA TYR A 43 24.15 -22.91 -23.51
C TYR A 43 22.64 -22.86 -23.29
N ASP A 44 22.04 -23.95 -22.81
CA ASP A 44 20.61 -24.05 -22.52
C ASP A 44 20.21 -23.28 -21.25
N TYR A 45 21.17 -22.96 -20.38
CA TYR A 45 20.87 -22.19 -19.16
C TYR A 45 20.27 -20.82 -19.51
N PRO A 46 19.09 -20.49 -18.94
CA PRO A 46 18.35 -19.29 -19.28
C PRO A 46 19.09 -18.02 -18.83
N VAL A 47 19.09 -17.01 -19.69
CA VAL A 47 19.68 -15.70 -19.37
C VAL A 47 18.70 -14.92 -18.51
N PHE A 48 19.21 -14.30 -17.46
CA PHE A 48 18.41 -13.45 -16.58
C PHE A 48 17.87 -12.23 -17.33
N SER A 49 16.55 -11.98 -17.23
CA SER A 49 15.90 -10.82 -17.82
C SER A 49 15.34 -9.88 -16.76
N ILE A 50 15.64 -8.59 -16.86
CA ILE A 50 15.03 -7.55 -16.03
C ILE A 50 13.62 -7.30 -16.56
N THR A 51 12.64 -7.33 -15.65
CA THR A 51 11.24 -7.06 -15.95
C THR A 51 10.85 -5.64 -15.55
N LYS A 52 9.69 -5.17 -16.03
CA LYS A 52 9.12 -3.87 -15.62
C LYS A 52 8.94 -3.74 -14.10
N LEU A 53 8.65 -4.82 -13.39
CA LEU A 53 8.47 -4.80 -11.93
C LEU A 53 9.77 -4.46 -11.19
N ASP A 54 10.91 -4.86 -11.75
CA ASP A 54 12.22 -4.60 -11.17
C ASP A 54 12.64 -3.12 -11.31
N LEU A 55 12.14 -2.45 -12.35
CA LEU A 55 12.42 -1.04 -12.63
C LEU A 55 11.38 -0.10 -12.01
N GLN A 56 10.25 -0.62 -11.56
CA GLN A 56 9.23 0.20 -10.90
C GLN A 56 9.70 0.62 -9.51
N LYS A 57 9.76 1.94 -9.28
CA LYS A 57 9.91 2.48 -7.93
C LYS A 57 8.73 1.99 -7.10
N ARG A 58 8.99 1.07 -6.17
CA ARG A 58 7.97 0.60 -5.23
C ARG A 58 7.47 1.80 -4.42
N LYS A 59 6.22 2.20 -4.66
CA LYS A 59 5.53 3.19 -3.84
C LYS A 59 5.21 2.51 -2.51
N ARG A 60 6.07 2.68 -1.51
CA ARG A 60 5.79 2.20 -0.15
C ARG A 60 4.46 2.82 0.28
N VAL A 61 3.49 1.98 0.64
CA VAL A 61 2.24 2.45 1.25
C VAL A 61 2.63 3.20 2.52
N LYS A 62 2.35 4.50 2.55
CA LYS A 62 2.56 5.29 3.76
C LYS A 62 1.38 4.98 4.69
N ASN A 63 1.60 4.14 5.70
CA ASN A 63 0.64 4.01 6.78
C ASN A 63 0.62 5.33 7.55
N SER A 64 -0.50 6.06 7.44
CA SER A 64 -0.70 7.29 8.19
C SER A 64 -0.98 6.94 9.65
N VAL A 65 -0.15 7.47 10.55
CA VAL A 65 -0.42 7.37 12.00
C VAL A 65 -1.62 8.27 12.33
N PRO A 66 -2.64 7.78 13.06
CA PRO A 66 -3.74 8.62 13.54
C PRO A 66 -3.24 9.81 14.36
N PHE A 67 -3.91 10.97 14.31
CA PHE A 67 -3.39 12.20 14.91
C PHE A 67 -3.17 12.09 16.42
N HIS A 68 -4.06 11.39 17.13
CA HIS A 68 -3.96 11.17 18.58
C HIS A 68 -2.75 10.30 18.99
N GLU A 69 -2.21 9.52 18.05
CA GLU A 69 -1.00 8.71 18.26
C GLU A 69 0.26 9.40 17.73
N ARG A 70 0.15 10.56 17.07
CA ARG A 70 1.31 11.28 16.56
C ARG A 70 2.08 11.94 17.68
N CYS A 71 3.37 12.10 17.43
CA CYS A 71 4.28 12.86 18.27
C CYS A 71 3.86 14.34 18.31
N CYS A 72 3.89 14.95 19.50
CA CYS A 72 3.52 16.35 19.71
C CYS A 72 4.66 17.35 19.39
N ALA A 73 5.85 16.88 18.99
CA ALA A 73 6.95 17.77 18.66
C ALA A 73 6.90 18.28 17.21
N LEU A 74 7.48 19.46 17.01
CA LEU A 74 7.62 20.10 15.70
C LEU A 74 8.91 19.68 15.00
N ARG A 75 8.82 19.54 13.68
CA ARG A 75 9.99 19.43 12.79
C ARG A 75 10.55 20.82 12.50
N ALA A 76 11.73 20.89 11.87
CA ALA A 76 12.37 22.14 11.47
C ALA A 76 11.49 23.03 10.54
N ASN A 77 10.54 22.42 9.83
CA ASN A 77 9.55 23.13 9.01
C ASN A 77 8.31 23.61 9.81
N LYS A 78 8.35 23.56 11.15
CA LYS A 78 7.24 23.90 12.06
C LYS A 78 5.97 23.04 11.88
N GLU A 79 6.07 21.88 11.24
CA GLU A 79 4.95 20.93 11.13
C GLU A 79 5.02 19.84 12.21
N GLN A 80 3.87 19.24 12.51
CA GLN A 80 3.80 18.10 13.42
C GLN A 80 4.63 16.92 12.96
N CYS A 81 5.36 16.33 13.90
CA CYS A 81 6.02 15.06 13.66
C CYS A 81 5.03 13.95 13.32
N THR A 82 5.10 13.43 12.09
CA THR A 82 4.25 12.32 11.61
C THR A 82 4.57 10.94 12.21
N ARG A 83 5.53 10.84 13.14
CA ARG A 83 5.90 9.56 13.79
C ARG A 83 4.97 9.26 14.98
N ARG A 84 4.73 7.98 15.26
CA ARG A 84 3.98 7.52 16.43
C ARG A 84 4.71 7.88 17.73
N LYS A 85 3.97 8.33 18.74
CA LYS A 85 4.47 8.58 20.10
C LYS A 85 4.87 7.27 20.79
N LYS A 86 5.84 7.32 21.70
CA LYS A 86 6.23 6.14 22.49
C LYS A 86 5.17 5.90 23.57
N ASN A 87 4.92 4.64 23.94
CA ASN A 87 3.89 4.29 24.92
C ASN A 87 4.09 5.10 26.22
N GLY A 88 3.05 5.84 26.62
CA GLY A 88 3.07 6.71 27.81
C GLY A 88 3.69 8.10 27.62
N GLU A 89 4.33 8.35 26.48
CA GLU A 89 5.07 9.60 26.21
C GLU A 89 4.35 10.50 25.20
N LYS A 90 4.63 11.80 25.26
CA LYS A 90 4.13 12.79 24.28
C LYS A 90 4.89 12.78 22.95
N PHE A 91 6.10 12.21 22.94
CA PHE A 91 7.04 12.32 21.84
C PHE A 91 7.39 10.94 21.24
N CYS A 92 7.89 10.93 20.00
CA CYS A 92 8.46 9.75 19.39
C CYS A 92 9.89 9.53 19.89
N GLY A 93 10.43 8.32 19.73
CA GLY A 93 11.77 7.98 20.23
C GLY A 93 12.90 8.91 19.78
N THR A 94 12.75 9.60 18.65
CA THR A 94 13.73 10.58 18.16
C THR A 94 13.62 11.93 18.84
N HIS A 95 12.41 12.41 19.13
CA HIS A 95 12.18 13.66 19.88
C HIS A 95 12.29 13.48 21.40
N ILE A 96 12.35 12.24 21.88
CA ILE A 96 12.78 11.93 23.26
C ILE A 96 14.31 12.02 23.37
N LYS A 97 15.03 11.52 22.34
CA LYS A 97 16.50 11.51 22.31
C LYS A 97 17.12 12.86 21.93
N GLY A 98 16.48 13.62 21.04
CA GLY A 98 16.86 14.98 20.68
C GLY A 98 15.90 15.96 21.33
N ILE A 99 16.41 16.93 22.07
CA ILE A 99 15.64 17.96 22.77
C ILE A 99 14.59 18.56 21.81
N PRO A 100 13.29 18.57 22.16
CA PRO A 100 12.25 19.03 21.25
C PRO A 100 12.36 20.54 21.03
N HIS A 101 12.63 20.97 19.79
CA HIS A 101 12.68 22.38 19.39
C HIS A 101 11.28 23.01 19.19
N GLY A 102 10.30 22.63 20.02
CA GLY A 102 8.92 23.10 19.95
C GLY A 102 7.90 21.97 20.11
N GLU A 103 6.85 22.24 20.88
CA GLU A 103 5.71 21.34 21.11
C GLU A 103 4.44 22.00 20.53
N ILE A 104 3.56 21.18 19.95
CA ILE A 104 2.22 21.60 19.53
C ILE A 104 1.36 21.75 20.78
N LYS A 105 0.83 22.95 21.00
CA LYS A 105 -0.14 23.19 22.08
C LYS A 105 -1.43 22.44 21.74
N VAL A 106 -2.00 21.77 22.75
CA VAL A 106 -3.16 20.87 22.63
C VAL A 106 -4.41 21.55 22.02
N GLY A 107 -4.48 22.89 22.02
CA GLY A 107 -5.55 23.66 21.36
C GLY A 107 -5.45 23.80 19.84
N GLU A 108 -4.31 23.46 19.22
CA GLU A 108 -4.09 23.52 17.76
C GLU A 108 -4.07 22.13 17.11
N GLN A 109 -4.37 21.07 17.87
CA GLN A 109 -4.57 19.77 17.27
C GLN A 109 -5.80 19.86 16.36
N VAL A 110 -5.56 19.77 15.05
CA VAL A 110 -6.61 19.51 14.05
C VAL A 110 -7.29 18.24 14.51
N GLN A 111 -8.42 18.39 15.21
CA GLN A 111 -9.27 17.27 15.57
C GLN A 111 -9.59 16.55 14.26
N ASP A 112 -9.46 15.23 14.24
CA ASP A 112 -9.86 14.42 13.09
C ASP A 112 -11.33 14.77 12.76
N THR A 113 -11.54 15.64 11.76
CA THR A 113 -12.87 16.03 11.30
C THR A 113 -13.55 14.90 10.53
N THR A 114 -12.80 13.85 10.21
CA THR A 114 -13.29 12.69 9.47
C THR A 114 -13.55 11.52 10.41
N LYS A 115 -14.83 11.26 10.70
CA LYS A 115 -15.28 10.02 11.36
C LYS A 115 -15.48 8.94 10.30
N LYS A 116 -14.90 7.75 10.52
CA LYS A 116 -15.21 6.58 9.69
C LYS A 116 -16.55 6.02 10.14
N ILE A 117 -17.49 5.90 9.21
CA ILE A 117 -18.83 5.35 9.43
C ILE A 117 -18.91 4.03 8.67
N GLU A 118 -19.43 2.99 9.32
CA GLU A 118 -19.75 1.72 8.70
C GLU A 118 -21.19 1.76 8.20
N VAL A 119 -21.37 1.42 6.91
CA VAL A 119 -22.66 1.41 6.24
C VAL A 119 -22.92 0.00 5.72
N TRP A 120 -24.14 -0.51 5.88
CA TRP A 120 -24.57 -1.80 5.33
C TRP A 120 -25.84 -1.65 4.49
N ALA A 121 -26.06 -2.60 3.58
CA ALA A 121 -27.27 -2.64 2.75
C ALA A 121 -28.37 -3.45 3.44
N GLN A 122 -29.59 -2.93 3.46
CA GLN A 122 -30.77 -3.58 4.04
C GLN A 122 -31.94 -3.46 3.08
N ASP A 123 -32.66 -4.56 2.87
CA ASP A 123 -33.92 -4.57 2.13
C ASP A 123 -35.06 -4.12 3.05
N ILE A 124 -35.74 -3.04 2.68
CA ILE A 124 -36.94 -2.54 3.35
C ILE A 124 -38.03 -2.41 2.29
N LYS A 125 -39.09 -3.21 2.41
CA LYS A 125 -40.25 -3.21 1.48
C LYS A 125 -39.85 -3.41 0.00
N GLY A 126 -38.79 -4.17 -0.29
CA GLY A 126 -38.33 -4.47 -1.64
C GLY A 126 -37.38 -3.44 -2.25
N ILE A 127 -36.96 -2.44 -1.48
CA ILE A 127 -35.98 -1.43 -1.90
C ILE A 127 -34.74 -1.55 -1.00
N ILE A 128 -33.56 -1.58 -1.62
CA ILE A 128 -32.28 -1.69 -0.91
C ILE A 128 -31.83 -0.30 -0.46
N TYR A 129 -31.71 -0.12 0.85
CA TYR A 129 -31.21 1.10 1.48
C TYR A 129 -29.85 0.87 2.13
N HIS A 130 -29.04 1.93 2.19
CA HIS A 130 -27.73 1.93 2.85
C HIS A 130 -27.83 2.62 4.21
N LEU A 131 -27.72 1.84 5.29
CA LEU A 131 -27.97 2.26 6.68
C LEU A 131 -26.67 2.36 7.49
N ASP A 132 -26.62 3.25 8.49
CA ASP A 132 -25.59 3.24 9.54
C ASP A 132 -26.12 2.90 10.93
N LYS A 133 -25.21 2.72 11.90
CA LYS A 133 -25.54 2.44 13.31
C LYS A 133 -26.25 3.62 14.01
N ASN A 134 -26.25 4.80 13.39
CA ASN A 134 -26.76 6.04 13.98
C ASN A 134 -28.18 6.36 13.49
N GLY A 135 -28.81 5.47 12.73
CA GLY A 135 -30.18 5.65 12.25
C GLY A 135 -30.29 6.42 10.92
N ASN A 136 -29.19 6.63 10.19
CA ASN A 136 -29.17 7.39 8.94
C ASN A 136 -29.25 6.47 7.72
N ILE A 137 -30.01 6.89 6.72
CA ILE A 137 -30.08 6.30 5.37
C ILE A 137 -29.31 7.20 4.42
N TYR A 138 -28.33 6.63 3.72
CA TYR A 138 -27.49 7.34 2.76
C TYR A 138 -27.91 7.14 1.31
N ASP A 139 -27.55 8.11 0.48
CA ASP A 139 -27.70 7.99 -0.97
C ASP A 139 -26.85 6.84 -1.53
N PRO A 140 -27.45 5.84 -2.21
CA PRO A 140 -26.73 4.73 -2.81
C PRO A 140 -25.62 5.16 -3.77
N GLN A 141 -25.82 6.24 -4.53
CA GLN A 141 -24.81 6.74 -5.47
C GLN A 141 -23.61 7.30 -4.72
N HIS A 142 -23.84 8.06 -3.64
CA HIS A 142 -22.76 8.65 -2.85
C HIS A 142 -21.95 7.58 -2.10
N VAL A 143 -22.62 6.55 -1.59
CA VAL A 143 -21.97 5.40 -0.95
C VAL A 143 -21.16 4.61 -1.98
N HIS A 144 -21.74 4.33 -3.16
CA HIS A 144 -21.04 3.60 -4.22
C HIS A 144 -19.80 4.34 -4.74
N GLN A 145 -19.86 5.68 -4.82
CA GLN A 145 -18.75 6.52 -5.26
C GLN A 145 -17.71 6.79 -4.16
N ASN A 146 -17.89 6.29 -2.93
CA ASN A 146 -17.04 6.58 -1.77
C ASN A 146 -16.82 8.09 -1.55
N LEU A 147 -17.88 8.89 -1.71
CA LEU A 147 -17.80 10.33 -1.49
C LEU A 147 -17.56 10.64 0.00
N LYS A 148 -16.77 11.69 0.25
CA LYS A 148 -16.61 12.23 1.60
C LYS A 148 -17.90 12.98 1.98
N ASN A 149 -18.47 12.66 3.14
CA ASN A 149 -19.77 13.16 3.61
C ASN A 149 -20.93 12.82 2.65
N PRO A 150 -21.29 11.52 2.52
CA PRO A 150 -22.44 11.11 1.72
C PRO A 150 -23.73 11.77 2.23
N ALA A 151 -24.66 12.06 1.32
CA ALA A 151 -25.91 12.74 1.65
C ALA A 151 -26.84 11.79 2.42
N ILE A 152 -27.45 12.28 3.49
CA ILE A 152 -28.45 11.55 4.26
C ILE A 152 -29.81 11.83 3.63
N ILE A 153 -30.47 10.81 3.11
CA ILE A 153 -31.78 10.91 2.46
C ILE A 153 -32.90 10.85 3.52
N ALA A 154 -32.77 9.96 4.50
CA ALA A 154 -33.80 9.72 5.50
C ALA A 154 -33.20 9.15 6.79
N LYS A 155 -34.05 8.97 7.81
CA LYS A 155 -33.71 8.23 9.02
C LYS A 155 -34.61 7.01 9.16
N TYR A 156 -34.05 5.92 9.67
CA TYR A 156 -34.81 4.71 9.97
C TYR A 156 -35.06 4.59 11.48
N ILE A 157 -36.18 3.98 11.83
CA ILE A 157 -36.50 3.56 13.19
C ILE A 157 -36.51 2.04 13.20
N LYS A 158 -36.01 1.46 14.29
CA LYS A 158 -36.07 0.02 14.52
C LYS A 158 -37.16 -0.26 15.54
N ASP A 159 -38.17 -1.01 15.16
CA ASP A 159 -39.26 -1.37 16.05
C ASP A 159 -38.86 -2.49 17.01
N ALA A 160 -39.66 -2.68 18.07
CA ALA A 160 -39.44 -3.69 19.11
C ALA A 160 -39.38 -5.13 18.56
N ASN A 161 -39.94 -5.37 17.37
CA ASN A 161 -39.91 -6.66 16.68
C ASN A 161 -38.64 -6.90 15.85
N GLY A 162 -37.75 -5.91 15.76
CA GLY A 162 -36.50 -6.01 15.01
C GLY A 162 -36.57 -5.54 13.55
N ASP A 163 -37.75 -5.12 13.10
CA ASP A 163 -37.98 -4.61 11.74
C ASP A 163 -37.54 -3.16 11.59
N TYR A 164 -37.11 -2.80 10.37
CA TYR A 164 -36.63 -1.47 10.00
C TYR A 164 -37.74 -0.70 9.28
N GLU A 165 -38.15 0.42 9.85
CA GLU A 165 -39.15 1.32 9.26
C GLU A 165 -38.56 2.68 8.90
N ILE A 166 -39.08 3.30 7.85
CA ILE A 166 -38.68 4.65 7.40
C ILE A 166 -39.89 5.58 7.57
N PRO A 167 -39.93 6.44 8.61
CA PRO A 167 -41.11 7.25 8.92
C PRO A 167 -41.39 8.35 7.89
N THR A 168 -40.37 8.79 7.15
CA THR A 168 -40.43 9.98 6.28
C THR A 168 -40.64 9.67 4.80
N ILE A 169 -40.96 8.43 4.43
CA ILE A 169 -41.29 8.06 3.05
C ILE A 169 -42.73 7.56 3.03
N PHE A 170 -43.67 8.50 3.17
CA PHE A 170 -45.05 8.44 2.68
C PHE A 170 -45.46 9.85 2.25
#